data_AF-A0AAV7NQT5-F1
#
_entry.id   AF-A0AAV7NQT5-F1
#
_cell.length_a   1.000
_cell.length_b   1.000
_cell.length_c   1.000
_cell.angle_alpha   90.00
_cell.angle_beta   90.00
_cell.angle_gamma   90.00
#
_symmetry.space_group_name_H-M   'P 1'
#
loop_
_entity.id
_entity.type
_entity.pdbx_description
1 polymer ?
#
loop_
_entity_poly.entity_id
_entity_poly.type
_entity_poly.pdbx_seq_one_letter_code
_entity_poly.pdbx_strand_id
1 'polypeptide(L)'
;MSLLADEAVRGGGSTAAPWCGLRQLGLDGADPRGSFWEEARAGHMSEALDGLERQMGRTQSGAPEVESGDAAGPTESDGAPLMRAFMEQLFRSLREDFTTLKQEIVADIKDLIREVIDLGQHVDTIKQTHDAQEEEMDCHRRELLNLQDKNQDLQYQIEDLENKSRCSNIRIKGVPTQAVTGSLEDFVVRLFHHVAPALKEQKIVLDRTHRAGRPARAPGKA
;
A
#
# COMPACT_ATOMS: atom_id res chain seq x y z
N MET A 1 -33.86 3.04 52.88
CA MET A 1 -33.11 1.80 52.67
C MET A 1 -33.13 1.47 51.19
N SER A 2 -31.94 1.41 50.60
CA SER A 2 -31.56 0.84 49.29
C SER A 2 -32.29 1.37 48.04
N LEU A 3 -31.75 2.39 47.37
CA LEU A 3 -30.62 2.40 46.41
C LEU A 3 -31.05 1.95 44.99
N LEU A 4 -31.29 2.98 44.17
CA LEU A 4 -31.30 2.98 42.71
C LEU A 4 -29.93 2.52 42.21
N ALA A 5 -29.90 1.44 41.42
CA ALA A 5 -28.71 1.01 40.71
C ALA A 5 -28.69 1.70 39.34
N ASP A 6 -27.71 2.57 39.19
CA ASP A 6 -27.35 3.34 38.01
C ASP A 6 -26.74 2.40 36.95
N GLU A 7 -27.28 2.45 35.74
CA GLU A 7 -26.97 1.56 34.64
C GLU A 7 -25.72 2.09 33.91
N ALA A 8 -24.55 1.62 34.36
CA ALA A 8 -23.26 1.99 33.77
C ALA A 8 -23.12 1.41 32.36
N VAL A 9 -23.32 2.27 31.36
CA VAL A 9 -22.96 2.07 29.96
C VAL A 9 -21.44 1.92 29.86
N ARG A 10 -20.94 0.68 29.94
CA ARG A 10 -19.57 0.33 29.55
C ARG A 10 -19.50 0.21 28.04
N GLY A 11 -19.26 1.35 27.37
CA GLY A 11 -18.72 1.39 26.01
C GLY A 11 -17.28 0.89 26.03
N GLY A 12 -17.10 -0.43 26.00
CA GLY A 12 -15.81 -1.06 25.74
C GLY A 12 -15.45 -0.88 24.27
N GLY A 13 -14.84 0.24 23.93
CA GLY A 13 -14.16 0.44 22.65
C GLY A 13 -13.02 -0.57 22.55
N SER A 14 -13.32 -1.70 21.92
CA SER A 14 -12.34 -2.70 21.52
C SER A 14 -11.45 -2.07 20.45
N THR A 15 -10.34 -1.47 20.87
CA THR A 15 -9.18 -1.24 20.03
C THR A 15 -8.51 -2.59 19.77
N ALA A 16 -9.21 -3.45 19.03
CA ALA A 16 -8.58 -4.57 18.36
C ALA A 16 -7.72 -3.98 17.24
N ALA A 17 -6.48 -3.64 17.57
CA ALA A 17 -5.43 -3.56 16.56
C ALA A 17 -5.49 -4.88 15.77
N PRO A 18 -5.55 -4.86 14.43
CA PRO A 18 -5.45 -6.10 13.67
C PRO A 18 -4.06 -6.64 13.95
N TRP A 19 -4.01 -7.67 14.78
CA TRP A 19 -2.87 -8.55 14.93
C TRP A 19 -2.67 -9.20 13.56
N CYS A 20 -1.96 -8.53 12.66
CA CYS A 20 -1.14 -9.17 11.63
C CYS A 20 0.04 -9.84 12.35
N GLY A 21 -0.32 -10.79 13.20
CA GLY A 21 0.59 -11.55 14.02
C GLY A 21 1.31 -12.57 13.16
N LEU A 22 2.62 -12.55 13.32
CA LEU A 22 3.52 -13.67 13.13
C LEU A 22 3.68 -14.14 11.68
N ARG A 23 4.66 -13.51 11.03
CA ARG A 23 5.58 -14.16 10.10
C ARG A 23 5.95 -15.56 10.64
N GLN A 24 5.31 -16.57 10.08
CA GLN A 24 5.81 -17.93 10.13
C GLN A 24 6.87 -18.04 9.02
N LEU A 25 8.11 -18.00 9.50
CA LEU A 25 9.38 -18.41 8.90
C LEU A 25 9.30 -19.10 7.53
N GLY A 26 10.08 -18.57 6.59
CA GLY A 26 10.79 -19.41 5.62
C GLY A 26 10.37 -19.26 4.18
N LEU A 27 10.59 -18.10 3.58
CA LEU A 27 11.06 -18.01 2.20
C LEU A 27 12.01 -16.81 2.11
N ASP A 28 13.29 -17.11 2.31
CA ASP A 28 14.42 -16.24 2.00
C ASP A 28 14.45 -15.97 0.48
N GLY A 29 13.64 -15.01 0.05
CA GLY A 29 13.72 -14.36 -1.25
C GLY A 29 14.51 -13.06 -1.14
N ALA A 30 15.59 -13.03 -0.36
CA ALA A 30 16.53 -11.92 -0.42
C ALA A 30 17.18 -11.99 -1.81
N ASP A 31 16.73 -11.15 -2.75
CA ASP A 31 17.38 -11.01 -4.05
C ASP A 31 18.78 -10.43 -3.79
N PRO A 32 19.86 -11.23 -3.91
CA PRO A 32 21.21 -10.78 -3.56
C PRO A 32 21.75 -9.74 -4.55
N ARG A 33 20.96 -9.37 -5.56
CA ARG A 33 21.33 -8.37 -6.57
C ARG A 33 21.09 -6.95 -6.11
N GLY A 34 20.24 -6.68 -5.13
CA GLY A 34 19.96 -5.31 -4.66
C GLY A 34 21.12 -4.69 -3.89
N SER A 35 21.64 -5.40 -2.89
CA SER A 35 22.68 -4.90 -1.99
C SER A 35 24.06 -4.76 -2.62
N PHE A 36 24.39 -5.60 -3.62
CA PHE A 36 25.70 -5.56 -4.28
C PHE A 36 25.92 -4.27 -5.09
N TRP A 37 24.88 -3.71 -5.70
CA TRP A 37 25.00 -2.46 -6.47
C TRP A 37 24.98 -1.19 -5.59
N GLU A 38 24.36 -1.23 -4.42
CA GLU A 38 24.32 -0.09 -3.49
C GLU A 38 25.66 0.11 -2.76
N GLU A 39 26.27 -0.98 -2.30
CA GLU A 39 27.59 -0.92 -1.64
C GLU A 39 28.70 -0.55 -2.65
N ALA A 40 28.59 -1.03 -3.89
CA ALA A 40 29.49 -0.64 -4.97
C ALA A 40 29.33 0.84 -5.39
N ARG A 41 28.12 1.42 -5.34
CA ARG A 41 27.91 2.86 -5.67
C ARG A 41 28.43 3.80 -4.60
N ALA A 42 28.19 3.50 -3.32
CA ALA A 42 28.64 4.37 -2.23
C ALA A 42 30.18 4.45 -2.18
N GLY A 43 30.86 3.31 -2.33
CA GLY A 43 32.33 3.27 -2.39
C GLY A 43 32.90 4.00 -3.61
N HIS A 44 32.38 3.72 -4.81
CA HIS A 44 32.88 4.33 -6.04
C HIS A 44 32.65 5.85 -6.10
N MET A 45 31.56 6.37 -5.53
CA MET A 45 31.28 7.80 -5.57
C MET A 45 32.17 8.58 -4.59
N SER A 46 32.45 8.02 -3.41
CA SER A 46 33.42 8.61 -2.47
C SER A 46 34.85 8.58 -3.04
N GLU A 47 35.26 7.47 -3.66
CA GLU A 47 36.57 7.37 -4.32
C GLU A 47 36.70 8.30 -5.53
N ALA A 48 35.61 8.50 -6.28
CA ALA A 48 35.59 9.44 -7.40
C ALA A 48 35.72 10.90 -6.94
N LEU A 49 35.08 11.27 -5.83
CA LEU A 49 35.20 12.62 -5.25
C LEU A 49 36.62 12.88 -4.70
N ASP A 50 37.19 11.92 -3.97
CA ASP A 50 38.58 11.97 -3.50
C ASP A 50 39.57 12.04 -4.67
N GLY A 51 39.31 11.30 -5.74
CA GLY A 51 40.11 11.31 -6.97
C GLY A 51 40.08 12.68 -7.67
N LEU A 52 38.90 13.29 -7.77
CA LEU A 52 38.72 14.61 -8.37
C LEU A 52 39.43 15.71 -7.54
N GLU A 53 39.36 15.64 -6.22
CA GLU A 53 40.02 16.59 -5.32
C GLU A 53 41.55 16.50 -5.43
N ARG A 54 42.10 15.27 -5.52
CA ARG A 54 43.53 15.05 -5.79
C ARG A 54 43.95 15.55 -7.18
N GLN A 55 43.10 15.37 -8.20
CA GLN A 55 43.39 15.83 -9.56
C GLN A 55 43.38 17.36 -9.66
N MET A 56 42.44 18.03 -8.98
CA MET A 56 42.36 19.49 -8.94
C MET A 56 43.43 20.14 -8.06
N GLY A 57 43.99 19.42 -7.08
CA GLY A 57 45.14 19.87 -6.29
C GLY A 57 46.49 19.74 -7.01
N ARG A 58 46.63 18.82 -7.98
CA ARG A 58 47.93 18.50 -8.62
C ARG A 58 48.37 19.45 -9.73
N THR A 59 47.50 20.31 -10.25
CA THR A 59 47.82 21.16 -11.42
C THR A 59 48.58 22.45 -11.09
N GLN A 60 48.95 22.71 -9.82
CA GLN A 60 49.64 23.96 -9.44
C GLN A 60 51.16 23.88 -9.19
N SER A 61 51.82 22.71 -9.33
CA SER A 61 53.27 22.59 -8.99
C SER A 61 54.19 22.20 -10.16
N GLY A 62 53.70 22.19 -11.40
CA GLY A 62 54.53 21.94 -12.58
C GLY A 62 54.96 23.24 -13.24
N ALA A 63 55.91 23.97 -12.64
CA ALA A 63 56.58 25.06 -13.33
C ALA A 63 57.45 24.46 -14.45
N PRO A 64 57.25 24.81 -15.74
CA PRO A 64 58.20 24.45 -16.77
C PRO A 64 59.52 25.19 -16.50
N GLU A 65 60.59 24.43 -16.28
CA GLU A 65 61.95 24.94 -16.34
C GLU A 65 62.21 25.43 -17.77
N VAL A 66 61.99 26.72 -18.00
CA VAL A 66 62.40 27.40 -19.22
C VAL A 66 63.87 27.74 -19.05
N GLU A 67 64.74 26.92 -19.64
CA GLU A 67 66.15 27.27 -19.88
C GLU A 67 66.18 28.54 -20.75
N SER A 68 66.45 29.68 -20.09
CA SER A 68 66.66 30.97 -20.72
C SER A 68 68.12 31.12 -21.08
N GLY A 69 68.44 30.89 -22.35
CA GLY A 69 69.73 31.22 -22.95
C GLY A 69 69.97 32.73 -22.96
N ASP A 70 71.15 33.13 -22.47
CA ASP A 70 71.69 34.48 -22.49
C ASP A 70 71.83 35.03 -23.92
N ALA A 71 71.13 36.12 -24.22
CA ALA A 71 71.46 37.00 -25.33
C ALA A 71 71.32 38.45 -24.88
N ALA A 72 72.48 39.06 -24.59
CA ALA A 72 72.64 40.45 -24.20
C ALA A 72 72.26 41.39 -25.36
N GLY A 73 71.36 42.33 -25.08
CA GLY A 73 71.08 43.49 -25.93
C GLY A 73 70.45 44.61 -25.11
N PRO A 74 71.15 45.73 -24.84
CA PRO A 74 70.59 46.87 -24.15
C PRO A 74 69.99 47.84 -25.19
N THR A 75 68.67 47.91 -25.25
CA THR A 75 67.97 49.04 -25.86
C THR A 75 67.02 49.62 -24.83
N GLU A 76 67.51 50.64 -24.13
CA GLU A 76 66.74 51.50 -23.23
C GLU A 76 65.62 52.18 -24.04
N SER A 77 64.42 51.62 -23.96
CA SER A 77 63.18 52.25 -24.39
C SER A 77 62.46 52.75 -23.15
N ASP A 78 62.51 54.07 -22.95
CA ASP A 78 61.99 54.81 -21.79
C ASP A 78 60.44 54.78 -21.66
N GLY A 79 59.76 54.04 -22.55
CA GLY A 79 58.32 53.75 -22.49
C GLY A 79 57.95 52.37 -21.92
N ALA A 80 58.93 51.51 -21.64
CA ALA A 80 58.73 50.15 -21.14
C ALA A 80 58.11 49.99 -19.73
N PRO A 81 58.35 50.89 -18.73
CA PRO A 81 57.88 50.63 -17.37
C PRO A 81 56.36 50.77 -17.21
N LEU A 82 55.73 51.68 -17.96
CA LEU A 82 54.28 51.90 -17.90
C LEU A 82 53.49 50.71 -18.47
N MET A 83 53.90 50.21 -19.63
CA MET A 83 53.25 49.05 -20.27
C MET A 83 53.42 47.78 -19.42
N ARG A 84 54.59 47.61 -18.81
CA ARG A 84 54.86 46.49 -17.90
C ARG A 84 53.95 46.53 -16.67
N ALA A 85 53.82 47.69 -16.03
CA ALA A 85 52.94 47.85 -14.87
C ALA A 85 51.46 47.58 -15.23
N PHE A 86 51.02 48.04 -16.41
CA PHE A 86 49.68 47.77 -16.91
C PHE A 86 49.43 46.27 -17.16
N MET A 87 50.35 45.58 -17.83
CA MET A 87 50.23 44.14 -18.07
C MET A 87 50.25 43.34 -16.77
N GLU A 88 51.09 43.71 -15.80
CA GLU A 88 51.09 43.09 -14.47
C GLU A 88 49.75 43.29 -13.75
N GLN A 89 49.16 44.47 -13.85
CA GLN A 89 47.84 44.74 -13.28
C GLN A 89 46.74 43.90 -13.97
N LEU A 90 46.76 43.79 -15.30
CA LEU A 90 45.84 42.94 -16.04
C LEU A 90 45.97 41.46 -15.66
N PHE A 91 47.20 40.94 -15.55
CA PHE A 91 47.42 39.55 -15.14
C PHE A 91 46.98 39.29 -13.70
N ARG A 92 47.14 40.27 -12.80
CA ARG A 92 46.61 40.17 -11.43
C ARG A 92 45.09 40.10 -11.44
N SER A 93 44.43 41.03 -12.13
CA SER A 93 42.97 41.07 -12.25
C SER A 93 42.43 39.76 -12.84
N LEU A 94 43.00 39.28 -13.95
CA LEU A 94 42.55 38.05 -14.60
C LEU A 94 42.77 36.82 -13.70
N ARG A 95 43.87 36.80 -12.94
CA ARG A 95 44.13 35.73 -11.96
C ARG A 95 43.11 35.76 -10.83
N GLU A 96 42.75 36.94 -10.33
CA GLU A 96 41.71 37.13 -9.33
C GLU A 96 40.36 36.64 -9.85
N ASP A 97 39.93 37.09 -11.05
CA ASP A 97 38.69 36.65 -11.68
C ASP A 97 38.66 35.13 -11.88
N PHE A 98 39.77 34.53 -12.33
CA PHE A 98 39.85 33.08 -12.50
C PHE A 98 39.78 32.33 -11.17
N THR A 99 40.39 32.87 -10.10
CA THR A 99 40.27 32.27 -8.77
C THR A 99 38.85 32.36 -8.23
N THR A 100 38.16 33.47 -8.46
CA THR A 100 36.76 33.66 -8.07
C THR A 100 35.85 32.69 -8.82
N LEU A 101 35.95 32.63 -10.15
CA LEU A 101 35.19 31.69 -10.97
C LEU A 101 35.44 30.24 -10.56
N LYS A 102 36.71 29.88 -10.26
CA LYS A 102 37.05 28.54 -9.76
C LYS A 102 36.35 28.25 -8.43
N GLN A 103 36.30 29.21 -7.52
CA GLN A 103 35.64 29.05 -6.22
C GLN A 103 34.13 28.90 -6.38
N GLU A 104 33.51 29.69 -7.26
CA GLU A 104 32.09 29.59 -7.61
C GLU A 104 31.75 28.21 -8.18
N ILE A 105 32.49 27.74 -9.18
CA ILE A 105 32.28 26.41 -9.76
C ILE A 105 32.41 25.30 -8.71
N VAL A 106 33.41 25.39 -7.82
CA VAL A 106 33.59 24.39 -6.75
C VAL A 106 32.45 24.45 -5.73
N ALA A 107 31.91 25.64 -5.45
CA ALA A 107 30.74 25.79 -4.58
C ALA A 107 29.50 25.16 -5.23
N ASP A 108 29.22 25.49 -6.50
CA ASP A 108 28.09 24.94 -7.26
C ASP A 108 28.15 23.41 -7.36
N ILE A 109 29.34 22.83 -7.60
CA ILE A 109 29.52 21.38 -7.63
C ILE A 109 29.20 20.76 -6.27
N LYS A 110 29.62 21.40 -5.17
CA LYS A 110 29.32 20.89 -3.81
C LYS A 110 27.83 20.94 -3.51
N ASP A 111 27.14 21.98 -3.97
CA ASP A 111 25.70 22.11 -3.78
C ASP A 111 24.94 21.07 -4.62
N LEU A 112 25.33 20.84 -5.88
CA LEU A 112 24.78 19.76 -6.70
C LEU A 112 25.00 18.37 -6.07
N ILE A 113 26.16 18.12 -5.47
CA ILE A 113 26.41 16.85 -4.78
C ILE A 113 25.47 16.68 -3.59
N ARG A 114 25.22 17.74 -2.81
CA ARG A 114 24.26 17.71 -1.70
C ARG A 114 22.84 17.42 -2.19
N GLU A 115 22.39 18.11 -3.24
CA GLU A 115 21.07 17.88 -3.83
C GLU A 115 20.90 16.44 -4.33
N VAL A 116 21.93 15.86 -4.93
CA VAL A 116 21.91 14.46 -5.38
C VAL A 116 21.80 13.49 -4.20
N ILE A 117 22.51 13.76 -3.10
CA ILE A 117 22.43 12.95 -1.87
C ILE A 117 21.03 13.04 -1.26
N ASP A 118 20.49 14.26 -1.13
CA ASP A 118 19.16 14.51 -0.57
C ASP A 118 18.07 13.85 -1.42
N LEU A 119 18.19 13.93 -2.76
CA LEU A 119 17.29 13.25 -3.67
C LEU A 119 17.37 11.73 -3.52
N GLY A 120 18.58 11.18 -3.31
CA GLY A 120 18.78 9.76 -3.02
C GLY A 120 18.02 9.32 -1.76
N GLN A 121 18.18 10.06 -0.65
CA GLN A 121 17.47 9.79 0.60
C GLN A 121 15.94 9.90 0.44
N HIS A 122 15.47 10.87 -0.33
CA HIS A 122 14.06 11.04 -0.61
C HIS A 122 13.49 9.86 -1.41
N VAL A 123 14.20 9.41 -2.45
CA VAL A 123 13.82 8.25 -3.25
C VAL A 123 13.77 6.98 -2.38
N ASP A 124 14.73 6.79 -1.50
CA ASP A 124 14.75 5.61 -0.62
C ASP A 124 13.61 5.64 0.39
N THR A 125 13.27 6.82 0.92
CA THR A 125 12.08 6.99 1.76
C THR A 125 10.81 6.64 0.99
N ILE A 126 10.66 7.13 -0.24
CA ILE A 126 9.50 6.82 -1.09
C ILE A 126 9.41 5.31 -1.33
N LYS A 127 10.52 4.65 -1.67
CA LYS A 127 10.54 3.19 -1.87
C LYS A 127 10.08 2.44 -0.62
N GLN A 128 10.63 2.79 0.55
CA GLN A 128 10.22 2.16 1.81
C GLN A 128 8.72 2.34 2.09
N THR A 129 8.18 3.53 1.84
CA THR A 129 6.75 3.77 2.00
C THR A 129 5.90 3.02 0.98
N HIS A 130 6.39 2.88 -0.26
CA HIS A 130 5.72 2.13 -1.32
C HIS A 130 5.69 0.64 -1.00
N ASP A 131 6.81 0.06 -0.57
CA ASP A 131 6.90 -1.36 -0.20
C ASP A 131 5.98 -1.67 0.98
N ALA A 132 5.92 -0.80 1.98
CA ALA A 132 4.98 -0.94 3.10
C ALA A 132 3.51 -0.88 2.64
N GLN A 133 3.18 0.01 1.69
CA GLN A 133 1.84 0.10 1.11
C GLN A 133 1.48 -1.14 0.29
N GLU A 134 2.44 -1.71 -0.45
CA GLU A 134 2.25 -2.94 -1.21
C GLU A 134 1.97 -4.13 -0.28
N GLU A 135 2.73 -4.27 0.80
CA GLU A 135 2.48 -5.28 1.83
C GLU A 135 1.09 -5.13 2.47
N GLU A 136 0.68 -3.89 2.77
CA GLU A 136 -0.65 -3.61 3.34
C GLU A 136 -1.76 -3.94 2.34
N MET A 137 -1.61 -3.58 1.07
CA MET A 137 -2.57 -3.89 0.02
C MET A 137 -2.74 -5.40 -0.17
N ASP A 138 -1.66 -6.17 -0.09
CA ASP A 138 -1.71 -7.63 -0.18
C ASP A 138 -2.33 -8.29 1.06
N CYS A 139 -2.19 -7.66 2.23
CA CYS A 139 -2.94 -8.06 3.42
C CYS A 139 -4.45 -7.84 3.21
N HIS A 140 -4.86 -6.63 2.81
CA HIS A 140 -6.26 -6.29 2.56
C HIS A 140 -6.88 -7.17 1.48
N ARG A 141 -6.14 -7.47 0.41
CA ARG A 141 -6.59 -8.37 -0.66
C ARG A 141 -6.88 -9.77 -0.13
N ARG A 142 -6.03 -10.33 0.72
CA ARG A 142 -6.24 -11.65 1.35
C ARG A 142 -7.44 -11.65 2.29
N GLU A 143 -7.62 -10.60 3.07
CA GLU A 143 -8.78 -10.47 3.95
C GLU A 143 -10.09 -10.37 3.16
N LEU A 144 -10.10 -9.60 2.08
CA LEU A 144 -11.25 -9.48 1.19
C LEU A 144 -11.66 -10.84 0.59
N LEU A 145 -10.70 -11.62 0.11
CA LEU A 145 -10.95 -12.97 -0.41
C LEU A 145 -11.54 -13.89 0.68
N ASN A 146 -10.98 -13.87 1.89
CA ASN A 146 -11.50 -14.65 3.02
C ASN A 146 -12.94 -14.25 3.40
N LEU A 147 -13.24 -12.95 3.40
CA LEU A 147 -14.59 -12.46 3.66
C LEU A 147 -15.56 -12.85 2.54
N GLN A 148 -15.13 -12.86 1.28
CA GLN A 148 -15.93 -13.33 0.15
C GLN A 148 -16.26 -14.81 0.29
N ASP A 149 -15.27 -15.65 0.60
CA ASP A 149 -15.47 -17.09 0.82
C ASP A 149 -16.45 -17.35 1.97
N LYS A 150 -16.27 -16.67 3.11
CA LYS A 150 -17.21 -16.76 4.26
C LYS A 150 -18.62 -16.32 3.90
N ASN A 151 -18.76 -15.25 3.10
CA ASN A 151 -20.06 -14.77 2.68
C ASN A 151 -20.75 -15.81 1.79
N GLN A 152 -20.01 -16.42 0.87
CA GLN A 152 -20.50 -17.48 0.01
C GLN A 152 -20.95 -18.71 0.82
N ASP A 153 -20.15 -19.14 1.80
CA ASP A 153 -20.50 -20.25 2.70
C ASP A 153 -21.80 -19.96 3.48
N LEU A 154 -21.94 -18.75 4.01
CA LEU A 154 -23.15 -18.33 4.71
C LEU A 154 -24.37 -18.30 3.78
N GLN A 155 -24.20 -17.87 2.53
CA GLN A 155 -25.27 -17.91 1.53
C GLN A 155 -25.73 -19.35 1.26
N TYR A 156 -24.80 -20.29 1.08
CA TYR A 156 -25.14 -21.70 0.90
C TYR A 156 -25.84 -22.30 2.13
N GLN A 157 -25.41 -21.94 3.34
CA GLN A 157 -26.08 -22.37 4.57
C GLN A 157 -27.50 -21.82 4.67
N ILE A 158 -27.71 -20.54 4.32
CA ILE A 158 -29.04 -19.94 4.28
C ILE A 158 -29.92 -20.66 3.26
N GLU A 159 -29.40 -20.92 2.06
CA GLU A 159 -30.14 -21.63 1.02
C GLU A 159 -30.52 -23.05 1.46
N ASP A 160 -29.61 -23.79 2.09
CA ASP A 160 -29.89 -25.12 2.62
C ASP A 160 -30.94 -25.09 3.74
N LEU A 161 -30.85 -24.14 4.67
CA LEU A 161 -31.85 -23.96 5.73
C LEU A 161 -33.21 -23.56 5.17
N GLU A 162 -33.26 -22.69 4.17
CA GLU A 162 -34.49 -22.32 3.47
C GLU A 162 -35.09 -23.52 2.73
N ASN A 163 -34.27 -24.32 2.05
CA ASN A 163 -34.71 -25.53 1.36
C ASN A 163 -35.28 -26.55 2.34
N LYS A 164 -34.59 -26.83 3.46
CA LYS A 164 -35.08 -27.70 4.54
C LYS A 164 -36.39 -27.20 5.15
N SER A 165 -36.51 -25.88 5.34
CA SER A 165 -37.74 -25.25 5.83
C SER A 165 -38.89 -25.40 4.83
N ARG A 166 -38.63 -25.20 3.52
CA ARG A 166 -39.63 -25.32 2.45
C ARG A 166 -40.06 -26.78 2.22
N CYS A 167 -39.14 -27.74 2.30
CA CYS A 167 -39.43 -29.16 2.14
C CYS A 167 -40.39 -29.70 3.21
N SER A 168 -40.34 -29.15 4.42
CA SER A 168 -41.27 -29.51 5.50
C SER A 168 -42.68 -28.90 5.33
N ASN A 169 -42.86 -27.95 4.40
CA ASN A 169 -44.11 -27.23 4.21
C ASN A 169 -44.93 -27.79 3.05
N ILE A 170 -45.95 -28.61 3.36
CA ILE A 170 -46.88 -29.16 2.36
C ILE A 170 -48.00 -28.15 2.07
N ARG A 171 -48.17 -27.77 0.80
CA ARG A 171 -49.26 -26.88 0.34
C ARG A 171 -50.37 -27.67 -0.34
N ILE A 172 -51.53 -27.75 0.30
CA ILE A 172 -52.71 -28.42 -0.25
C ILE A 172 -53.60 -27.38 -0.94
N LYS A 173 -53.79 -27.51 -2.26
CA LYS A 173 -54.64 -26.62 -3.07
C LYS A 173 -56.00 -27.26 -3.35
N GLY A 174 -56.99 -26.45 -3.68
CA GLY A 174 -58.33 -26.94 -4.09
C GLY A 174 -59.24 -27.38 -2.94
N VAL A 175 -58.85 -27.16 -1.68
CA VAL A 175 -59.70 -27.47 -0.52
C VAL A 175 -60.82 -26.44 -0.42
N PRO A 176 -62.10 -26.83 -0.64
CA PRO A 176 -63.23 -25.91 -0.52
C PRO A 176 -63.29 -25.33 0.89
N THR A 177 -63.65 -24.05 1.01
CA THR A 177 -63.74 -23.40 2.33
C THR A 177 -64.76 -24.09 3.24
N GLN A 178 -65.84 -24.59 2.63
CA GLN A 178 -66.99 -25.21 3.31
C GLN A 178 -66.72 -26.66 3.74
N ALA A 179 -65.74 -27.32 3.11
CA ALA A 179 -65.45 -28.73 3.36
C ALA A 179 -64.70 -28.98 4.69
N VAL A 180 -64.17 -27.92 5.31
CA VAL A 180 -63.48 -28.01 6.59
C VAL A 180 -64.50 -27.76 7.69
N THR A 181 -65.16 -28.83 8.14
CA THR A 181 -66.01 -28.83 9.33
C THR A 181 -65.16 -29.17 10.55
N GLY A 182 -64.89 -28.18 11.40
CA GLY A 182 -64.08 -28.34 12.62
C GLY A 182 -62.64 -27.83 12.50
N SER A 183 -61.71 -28.46 13.23
CA SER A 183 -60.29 -28.10 13.19
C SER A 183 -59.66 -28.44 11.83
N LEU A 184 -58.83 -27.54 11.31
CA LEU A 184 -58.09 -27.75 10.06
C LEU A 184 -57.11 -28.93 10.19
N GLU A 185 -56.55 -29.13 11.38
CA GLU A 185 -55.63 -30.24 11.69
C GLU A 185 -56.32 -31.59 11.48
N ASP A 186 -57.50 -31.78 12.06
CA ASP A 186 -58.26 -33.03 11.90
C ASP A 186 -58.60 -33.30 10.44
N PHE A 187 -58.95 -32.26 9.68
CA PHE A 187 -59.19 -32.38 8.25
C PHE A 187 -57.95 -32.88 7.51
N VAL A 188 -56.78 -32.29 7.80
CA VAL A 188 -55.51 -32.66 7.16
C VAL A 188 -55.10 -34.09 7.52
N VAL A 189 -55.21 -34.49 8.78
CA VAL A 189 -54.92 -35.88 9.22
C VAL A 189 -55.85 -36.87 8.52
N ARG A 190 -57.16 -36.59 8.47
CA ARG A 190 -58.13 -37.44 7.75
C ARG A 190 -57.80 -37.53 6.26
N LEU A 191 -57.42 -36.42 5.64
CA LEU A 191 -57.03 -36.38 4.24
C LEU A 191 -55.78 -37.25 3.99
N PHE A 192 -54.75 -37.15 4.83
CA PHE A 192 -53.56 -38.00 4.71
C PHE A 192 -53.87 -39.48 4.90
N HIS A 193 -54.70 -39.84 5.87
CA HIS A 193 -55.14 -41.24 6.05
C HIS A 193 -55.97 -41.76 4.88
N HIS A 194 -56.67 -40.88 4.17
CA HIS A 194 -57.42 -41.23 2.96
C HIS A 194 -56.49 -41.43 1.75
N VAL A 195 -55.57 -40.49 1.52
CA VAL A 195 -54.65 -40.51 0.37
C VAL A 195 -53.55 -41.56 0.52
N ALA A 196 -53.06 -41.77 1.73
CA ALA A 196 -52.00 -42.72 2.06
C ALA A 196 -52.45 -43.64 3.21
N PRO A 197 -53.23 -44.70 2.92
CA PRO A 197 -53.76 -45.60 3.95
C PRO A 197 -52.70 -46.29 4.80
N ALA A 198 -51.49 -46.48 4.25
CA ALA A 198 -50.34 -47.04 4.96
C ALA A 198 -49.90 -46.18 6.16
N LEU A 199 -50.26 -44.89 6.19
CA LEU A 199 -49.92 -43.98 7.28
C LEU A 199 -50.93 -44.00 8.43
N LYS A 200 -52.03 -44.76 8.33
CA LYS A 200 -53.10 -44.79 9.36
C LYS A 200 -52.61 -45.22 10.75
N GLU A 201 -51.57 -46.03 10.80
CA GLU A 201 -50.98 -46.52 12.05
C GLU A 201 -49.93 -45.55 12.63
N GLN A 202 -49.49 -44.56 11.83
CA GLN A 202 -48.47 -43.60 12.25
C GLN A 202 -49.11 -42.34 12.84
N LYS A 203 -48.56 -41.88 13.96
CA LYS A 203 -48.96 -40.60 14.55
C LYS A 203 -48.39 -39.45 13.71
N ILE A 204 -49.22 -38.84 12.88
CA ILE A 204 -48.87 -37.63 12.13
C ILE A 204 -48.81 -36.46 13.12
N VAL A 205 -47.63 -35.84 13.26
CA VAL A 205 -47.44 -34.63 14.07
C VAL A 205 -47.44 -33.42 13.14
N LEU A 206 -48.38 -32.49 13.37
CA LEU A 206 -48.47 -31.22 12.66
C LEU A 206 -47.96 -30.12 13.58
N ASP A 207 -46.97 -29.34 13.14
CA ASP A 207 -46.47 -28.20 13.92
C ASP A 207 -47.38 -26.97 13.76
N ARG A 208 -47.70 -26.61 12.51
CA ARG A 208 -48.57 -25.48 12.20
C ARG A 208 -49.47 -25.79 11.02
N THR A 209 -50.76 -25.51 11.18
CA THR A 209 -51.74 -25.69 10.11
C THR A 209 -52.56 -24.43 9.94
N HIS A 210 -52.52 -23.83 8.75
CA HIS A 210 -53.26 -22.61 8.46
C HIS A 210 -53.63 -22.56 6.98
N ARG A 211 -54.70 -21.80 6.67
CA ARG A 211 -54.98 -21.45 5.27
C ARG A 211 -54.02 -20.34 4.85
N ALA A 212 -53.36 -20.53 3.71
CA ALA A 212 -52.56 -19.47 3.12
C ALA A 212 -53.46 -18.27 2.84
N GLY A 213 -53.06 -17.08 3.29
CA GLY A 213 -53.73 -15.84 2.98
C GLY A 213 -53.83 -15.65 1.47
N ARG A 214 -54.87 -14.95 1.00
CA ARG A 214 -54.97 -14.58 -0.41
C ARG A 214 -53.72 -13.78 -0.78
N PRO A 215 -52.97 -14.13 -1.84
CA PRO A 215 -51.87 -13.30 -2.29
C PRO A 215 -52.40 -11.89 -2.53
N ALA A 216 -51.70 -10.88 -2.01
CA ALA A 216 -52.06 -9.48 -2.22
C ALA A 216 -52.26 -9.26 -3.73
N ARG A 217 -53.42 -8.74 -4.13
CA ARG A 217 -53.66 -8.40 -5.53
C ARG A 217 -52.60 -7.37 -5.93
N ALA A 218 -51.85 -7.66 -6.99
CA ALA A 218 -50.88 -6.70 -7.52
C ALA A 218 -51.61 -5.36 -7.79
N PRO A 219 -51.06 -4.22 -7.37
CA PRO A 219 -51.67 -2.93 -7.62
C PRO A 219 -51.74 -2.71 -9.15
N GLY A 220 -52.94 -2.47 -9.69
CA GLY A 220 -53.10 -2.00 -11.07
C GLY A 220 -53.78 -2.93 -12.08
N LYS A 221 -54.50 -3.98 -11.67
CA LYS A 221 -55.47 -4.64 -12.57
C LYS A 221 -56.87 -4.59 -11.95
N ALA A 222 -57.56 -3.48 -12.22
CA ALA A 222 -59.00 -3.32 -12.06
C ALA A 222 -59.71 -3.83 -13.31
#